data_AF-A0A9W4KB12-F1
#
_entry.id   AF-A0A9W4KB12-F1
#
_cell.length_a   1.000
_cell.length_b   1.000
_cell.length_c   1.000
_cell.angle_alpha   90.00
_cell.angle_beta   90.00
_cell.angle_gamma   90.00
#
_symmetry.space_group_name_H-M   'P 1'
#
loop_
_entity.id
_entity.type
_entity.pdbx_description
1 polymer ?
#
loop_
_entity_poly.entity_id
_entity_poly.type
_entity_poly.pdbx_seq_one_letter_code
_entity_poly.pdbx_strand_id
1 'polypeptide(L)'
;MDLLGKFSRTVLEDPSFEDATVAVLRDHFNQWVTTALKEEQGVDSGDRGQSGRYRSFVIVDQEALESVLSAPDDDEEAGFVRLVNGEWELEEPSEDELEENDRSPPDEEPLEGCTQHDVGWMKVHYRQVEANGFVDLSDPFGRERYYTRPPEIQSIE
;
A
#
# COMPACT_ATOMS: atom_id res chain seq x y z
N MET A 1 -17.71 25.55 12.86
CA MET A 1 -16.54 24.90 12.24
C MET A 1 -16.88 23.42 12.19
N ASP A 2 -17.12 22.88 11.01
CA ASP A 2 -17.44 21.47 10.87
C ASP A 2 -16.14 20.67 10.84
N LEU A 3 -15.79 20.07 11.98
CA LEU A 3 -14.58 19.25 12.12
C LEU A 3 -14.74 17.93 11.34
N LEU A 4 -15.96 17.42 11.18
CA LEU A 4 -16.24 16.16 10.47
C LEU A 4 -15.97 16.30 8.97
N GLY A 5 -16.31 17.44 8.36
CA GLY A 5 -15.98 17.70 6.95
C GLY A 5 -14.48 17.70 6.63
N LYS A 6 -13.61 17.96 7.63
CA LYS A 6 -12.15 17.90 7.48
C LYS A 6 -11.57 16.48 7.54
N PHE A 7 -12.36 15.51 7.99
CA PHE A 7 -11.99 14.09 7.96
C PHE A 7 -12.50 13.38 6.69
N SER A 8 -12.87 14.14 5.66
CA SER A 8 -13.28 13.56 4.38
C SER A 8 -12.13 12.75 3.78
N ARG A 9 -12.42 11.48 3.48
CA ARG A 9 -11.47 10.56 2.84
C ARG A 9 -11.13 11.09 1.45
N THR A 10 -9.85 11.23 1.14
CA THR A 10 -9.40 11.60 -0.20
C THR A 10 -9.55 10.38 -1.09
N VAL A 11 -10.43 10.48 -2.08
CA VAL A 11 -10.63 9.45 -3.12
C VAL A 11 -10.16 10.06 -4.43
N LEU A 12 -9.25 9.38 -5.11
CA LEU A 12 -8.74 9.78 -6.42
C LEU A 12 -9.35 8.84 -7.47
N GLU A 13 -10.27 9.37 -8.26
CA GLU A 13 -10.90 8.65 -9.37
C GLU A 13 -10.41 9.27 -10.68
N ASP A 14 -9.58 8.55 -11.43
CA ASP A 14 -9.06 8.99 -12.74
C ASP A 14 -9.14 7.82 -13.73
N PRO A 15 -9.74 7.99 -14.92
CA PRO A 15 -9.82 6.93 -15.93
C PRO A 15 -8.45 6.41 -16.41
N SER A 16 -7.36 7.16 -16.20
CA SER A 16 -5.99 6.70 -16.50
C SER A 16 -5.48 5.66 -15.50
N PHE A 17 -6.18 5.44 -14.39
CA PHE A 17 -5.85 4.40 -13.40
C PHE A 17 -6.45 3.03 -13.76
N GLU A 18 -7.33 2.95 -14.75
CA GLU A 18 -7.85 1.69 -15.26
C GLU A 18 -6.69 0.82 -15.77
N ASP A 19 -6.59 -0.41 -15.26
CA ASP A 19 -5.51 -1.37 -15.55
C ASP A 19 -4.09 -0.87 -15.24
N ALA A 20 -3.93 0.22 -14.48
CA ALA A 20 -2.62 0.72 -14.08
C ALA A 20 -1.95 -0.24 -13.07
N THR A 21 -0.64 -0.43 -13.21
CA THR A 21 0.13 -1.20 -12.23
C THR A 21 0.27 -0.41 -10.94
N VAL A 22 0.52 -1.11 -9.83
CA VAL A 22 0.81 -0.51 -8.52
C VAL A 22 1.99 0.45 -8.61
N ALA A 23 2.99 0.17 -9.45
CA ALA A 23 4.12 1.06 -9.69
C ALA A 23 3.66 2.43 -10.26
N VAL A 24 2.79 2.43 -11.28
CA VAL A 24 2.25 3.67 -11.86
C VAL A 24 1.42 4.43 -10.82
N LEU A 25 0.56 3.74 -10.08
CA LEU A 25 -0.26 4.37 -9.04
C LEU A 25 0.59 4.95 -7.91
N ARG A 26 1.71 4.31 -7.57
CA ARG A 26 2.69 4.81 -6.60
C ARG A 26 3.34 6.12 -7.06
N ASP A 27 3.69 6.24 -8.33
CA ASP A 27 4.23 7.49 -8.88
C ASP A 27 3.22 8.64 -8.78
N HIS A 28 1.95 8.37 -9.12
CA HIS A 28 0.87 9.34 -8.97
C HIS A 28 0.65 9.72 -7.49
N PHE A 29 0.67 8.74 -6.59
CA PHE A 29 0.58 8.98 -5.16
C PHE A 29 1.72 9.88 -4.66
N ASN A 30 2.96 9.63 -5.06
CA ASN A 30 4.12 10.41 -4.65
C ASN A 30 4.06 11.87 -5.16
N GLN A 31 3.50 12.10 -6.35
CA GLN A 31 3.20 13.43 -6.86
C GLN A 31 2.10 14.12 -6.04
N TRP A 32 1.04 13.40 -5.69
CA TRP A 32 -0.04 13.90 -4.84
C TRP A 32 0.50 14.29 -3.46
N VAL A 33 1.30 13.43 -2.81
CA VAL A 33 1.91 13.68 -1.48
C VAL A 33 2.67 15.01 -1.46
N THR A 34 3.44 15.30 -2.51
CA THR A 34 4.20 16.56 -2.64
C THR A 34 3.29 17.79 -2.55
N THR A 35 2.12 17.72 -3.18
CA THR A 35 1.13 18.81 -3.18
C THR A 35 0.36 18.84 -1.85
N ALA A 36 -0.10 17.68 -1.38
CA ALA A 36 -0.91 17.53 -0.17
C ALA A 36 -0.15 17.94 1.11
N LEU A 37 1.13 17.58 1.26
CA LEU A 37 1.94 18.02 2.40
C LEU A 37 1.98 19.55 2.52
N LYS A 38 2.14 20.22 1.38
CA LYS A 38 2.18 21.68 1.34
C LYS A 38 0.82 22.31 1.65
N GLU A 39 -0.24 21.80 1.05
CA GLU A 39 -1.59 22.35 1.22
C GLU A 39 -2.21 22.02 2.58
N GLU A 40 -1.96 20.82 3.12
CA GLU A 40 -2.59 20.32 4.35
C GLU A 40 -1.75 20.59 5.60
N GLN A 41 -0.40 20.50 5.51
CA GLN A 41 0.50 20.64 6.66
C GLN A 41 1.34 21.93 6.62
N GLY A 42 1.41 22.62 5.48
CA GLY A 42 2.27 23.80 5.31
C GLY A 42 3.77 23.47 5.35
N VAL A 43 4.13 22.20 5.11
CA VAL A 43 5.52 21.72 5.09
C VAL A 43 5.95 21.54 3.63
N ASP A 44 7.13 22.03 3.27
CA ASP A 44 7.71 21.78 1.95
C ASP A 44 8.18 20.32 1.83
N SER A 45 8.12 19.80 0.60
CA SER A 45 8.38 18.40 0.25
C SER A 45 9.66 17.84 0.87
N GLY A 46 9.56 16.72 1.60
CA GLY A 46 10.72 15.95 2.06
C GLY A 46 10.46 15.16 3.34
N ASP A 47 9.72 15.74 4.29
CA ASP A 47 9.36 15.06 5.54
C ASP A 47 7.88 14.67 5.53
N ARG A 48 7.60 13.40 5.22
CA ARG A 48 6.25 12.81 5.28
C ARG A 48 5.77 12.59 6.72
N GLY A 49 6.66 12.81 7.71
CA GLY A 49 6.44 12.50 9.11
C GLY A 49 6.08 11.03 9.33
N GLN A 50 5.45 10.75 10.46
CA GLN A 50 4.91 9.41 10.80
C GLN A 50 3.43 9.30 10.45
N SER A 51 2.96 10.01 9.42
CA SER A 51 1.56 9.94 9.03
C SER A 51 1.37 8.94 7.89
N GLY A 52 0.65 7.86 8.15
CA GLY A 52 0.31 6.85 7.15
C GLY A 52 -0.36 7.41 5.91
N ARG A 53 -1.03 8.58 6.03
CA ARG A 53 -1.65 9.32 4.92
C ARG A 53 -0.69 9.69 3.80
N TYR A 54 0.56 9.99 4.11
CA TYR A 54 1.55 10.37 3.11
C TYR A 54 2.52 9.24 2.76
N ARG A 55 2.39 8.09 3.43
CA ARG A 55 3.28 6.93 3.28
C ARG A 55 2.61 5.77 2.56
N SER A 56 1.29 5.63 2.68
CA SER A 56 0.55 4.50 2.14
C SER A 56 -0.78 4.93 1.51
N PHE A 57 -1.26 4.14 0.57
CA PHE A 57 -2.58 4.29 -0.02
C PHE A 57 -3.25 2.94 -0.24
N VAL A 58 -4.54 2.98 -0.57
CA VAL A 58 -5.35 1.78 -0.79
C VAL A 58 -5.88 1.79 -2.20
N ILE A 59 -5.78 0.65 -2.87
CA ILE A 59 -6.41 0.40 -4.16
C ILE A 59 -7.67 -0.44 -3.90
N VAL A 60 -8.78 0.02 -4.45
CA VAL A 60 -10.05 -0.70 -4.50
C VAL A 60 -10.36 -0.96 -5.96
N ASP A 61 -9.76 -2.01 -6.51
CA ASP A 61 -10.05 -2.49 -7.85
C ASP A 61 -11.32 -3.33 -7.88
N GLN A 62 -11.71 -3.82 -9.06
CA GLN A 62 -12.89 -4.66 -9.21
C GLN A 62 -12.83 -5.92 -8.31
N GLU A 63 -11.66 -6.54 -8.18
CA GLU A 63 -11.45 -7.73 -7.35
C GLU A 63 -11.71 -7.43 -5.86
N ALA A 64 -11.11 -6.35 -5.34
CA ALA A 64 -11.31 -5.92 -3.96
C ALA A 64 -12.76 -5.49 -3.70
N LEU A 65 -13.38 -4.77 -4.64
CA LEU A 65 -14.77 -4.35 -4.53
C LEU A 65 -15.72 -5.56 -4.47
N GLU A 66 -15.55 -6.53 -5.37
CA GLU A 66 -16.34 -7.76 -5.37
C GLU A 66 -16.11 -8.59 -4.12
N SER A 67 -14.87 -8.66 -3.60
CA SER A 67 -14.55 -9.34 -2.35
C SER A 67 -15.30 -8.73 -1.17
N VAL A 68 -15.31 -7.40 -1.05
CA VAL A 68 -16.01 -6.71 0.04
C VAL A 68 -17.53 -6.84 -0.09
N LEU A 69 -18.08 -6.75 -1.31
CA LEU A 69 -19.53 -6.87 -1.54
C LEU A 69 -20.05 -8.30 -1.37
N SER A 70 -19.19 -9.31 -1.56
CA SER A 70 -19.53 -10.72 -1.40
C SER A 70 -19.31 -11.23 0.03
N ALA A 71 -18.65 -10.46 0.88
CA ALA A 71 -18.42 -10.80 2.28
C ALA A 71 -19.76 -10.91 3.03
N PRO A 72 -19.96 -11.97 3.83
CA PRO A 72 -21.09 -12.03 4.75
C PRO A 72 -21.04 -10.85 5.74
N ASP A 73 -22.21 -10.29 6.10
CA ASP A 73 -22.29 -9.18 7.06
C ASP A 73 -21.64 -9.51 8.42
N ASP A 74 -21.63 -10.78 8.80
CA ASP A 74 -21.09 -11.30 10.06
C ASP A 74 -19.61 -11.75 9.98
N ASP A 75 -18.96 -11.65 8.81
CA ASP A 75 -17.56 -12.06 8.62
C ASP A 75 -16.69 -10.85 8.24
N GLU A 76 -16.13 -10.24 9.28
CA GLU A 76 -15.34 -9.01 9.20
C GLU A 76 -14.00 -9.20 8.47
N GLU A 77 -13.57 -10.46 8.31
CA GLU A 77 -12.31 -10.85 7.68
C GLU A 77 -12.54 -11.41 6.25
N ALA A 78 -13.78 -11.43 5.73
CA ALA A 78 -14.03 -11.98 4.39
C ALA A 78 -13.65 -11.03 3.24
N GLY A 79 -13.67 -9.71 3.47
CA GLY A 79 -13.37 -8.69 2.47
C GLY A 79 -11.94 -8.16 2.58
N PHE A 80 -11.27 -7.92 1.45
CA PHE A 80 -9.95 -7.30 1.44
C PHE A 80 -9.87 -6.05 0.56
N VAL A 81 -8.82 -5.26 0.78
CA VAL A 81 -8.34 -4.22 -0.14
C VAL A 81 -6.84 -4.37 -0.35
N ARG A 82 -6.30 -3.75 -1.40
CA ARG A 82 -4.86 -3.73 -1.62
C ARG A 82 -4.27 -2.50 -0.93
N LEU A 83 -3.39 -2.75 0.02
CA LEU A 83 -2.63 -1.72 0.69
C LEU A 83 -1.26 -1.59 0.03
N VAL A 84 -0.89 -0.36 -0.34
CA VAL A 84 0.36 -0.06 -1.03
C VAL A 84 1.24 0.81 -0.16
N ASN A 85 2.52 0.43 -0.07
CA ASN A 85 3.56 1.31 0.47
C ASN A 85 4.02 2.26 -0.63
N GLY A 86 3.80 3.55 -0.41
CA GLY A 86 4.18 4.64 -1.32
C GLY A 86 5.67 4.90 -1.39
N GLU A 87 6.43 4.48 -0.36
CA GLU A 87 7.88 4.63 -0.25
C GLU A 87 8.63 3.35 -0.66
N TRP A 88 7.93 2.29 -1.06
CA TRP A 88 8.59 1.07 -1.52
C TRP A 88 9.30 1.32 -2.85
N GLU A 89 10.56 0.91 -2.91
CA GLU A 89 11.42 0.94 -4.08
C GLU A 89 11.94 -0.49 -4.34
N LEU A 90 12.16 -0.82 -5.60
CA LEU A 90 12.77 -2.10 -5.95
C LEU A 90 14.23 -2.08 -5.49
N GLU A 91 14.60 -2.95 -4.54
CA GLU A 91 16.01 -3.09 -4.16
C GLU A 91 16.78 -3.68 -5.34
N GLU A 92 17.74 -2.92 -5.89
CA GLU A 92 18.70 -3.48 -6.83
C GLU A 92 19.68 -4.35 -6.03
N PRO A 93 19.86 -5.63 -6.41
CA PRO A 93 20.79 -6.51 -5.71
C PRO A 93 22.19 -5.91 -5.74
N SER A 94 22.84 -5.87 -4.58
CA SER A 94 24.21 -5.37 -4.46
C SER A 94 25.20 -6.27 -5.21
N GLU A 95 26.36 -5.72 -5.59
CA GLU A 95 27.41 -6.50 -6.26
C GLU A 95 27.83 -7.73 -5.43
N ASP A 96 27.88 -7.60 -4.10
CA ASP A 96 28.18 -8.70 -3.18
C ASP A 96 27.09 -9.79 -3.18
N GLU A 97 25.81 -9.41 -3.25
CA GLU A 97 24.70 -10.37 -3.37
C GLU A 97 24.71 -11.07 -4.73
N LEU A 98 25.09 -10.39 -5.81
CA LEU A 98 25.23 -11.01 -7.13
C LEU A 98 26.38 -12.03 -7.17
N GLU A 99 27.43 -11.84 -6.36
CA GLU A 99 28.58 -12.74 -6.26
C GLU A 99 28.33 -13.95 -5.32
N GLU A 100 27.53 -13.80 -4.25
CA GLU A 100 27.16 -14.92 -3.35
C GLU A 100 25.98 -15.78 -3.88
N ASN A 101 25.26 -15.31 -4.90
CA ASN A 101 24.02 -15.89 -5.38
C ASN A 101 24.21 -16.99 -6.45
N ASP A 102 24.86 -18.10 -6.10
CA ASP A 102 24.65 -19.41 -6.78
C ASP A 102 23.32 -20.06 -6.37
N ARG A 103 22.54 -19.38 -5.50
CA ARG A 103 21.26 -19.81 -4.97
C ARG A 103 20.23 -18.73 -5.23
N SER A 104 19.85 -18.53 -6.50
CA SER A 104 18.77 -17.61 -6.87
C SER A 104 17.63 -17.79 -5.86
N PRO A 105 17.13 -16.71 -5.23
CA PRO A 105 15.92 -16.83 -4.42
C PRO A 105 14.88 -17.56 -5.29
N PRO A 106 14.11 -18.53 -4.74
CA PRO A 106 13.17 -19.28 -5.56
C PRO A 106 12.36 -18.27 -6.36
N ASP A 107 12.38 -18.38 -7.69
CA ASP A 107 11.68 -17.46 -8.58
C ASP A 107 10.20 -17.52 -8.22
N GLU A 108 9.76 -16.58 -7.41
CA GLU A 108 8.38 -16.51 -7.03
C GLU A 108 7.55 -16.08 -8.23
N GLU A 109 6.28 -16.51 -8.33
CA GLU A 109 5.44 -16.14 -9.46
C GLU A 109 5.39 -14.61 -9.61
N PRO A 110 5.62 -14.07 -10.83
CA PRO A 110 5.76 -12.64 -11.01
C PRO A 110 4.43 -11.93 -10.76
N LEU A 111 4.42 -10.99 -9.82
CA LEU A 111 3.30 -10.09 -9.55
C LEU A 111 3.58 -8.74 -10.19
N GLU A 112 2.83 -8.39 -11.23
CA GLU A 112 3.04 -7.16 -12.03
C GLU A 112 4.48 -7.01 -12.54
N GLY A 113 5.15 -8.15 -12.82
CA GLY A 113 6.54 -8.20 -13.27
C GLY A 113 7.58 -8.22 -12.16
N CYS A 114 7.19 -8.15 -10.88
CA CYS A 114 8.09 -8.28 -9.73
C CYS A 114 8.16 -9.73 -9.24
N THR A 115 9.37 -10.28 -9.15
CA THR A 115 9.64 -11.63 -8.60
C THR A 115 10.24 -11.58 -7.19
N GLN A 116 10.46 -10.39 -6.62
CA GLN A 116 10.88 -10.26 -5.24
C GLN A 116 9.79 -10.76 -4.28
N HIS A 117 10.22 -11.15 -3.09
CA HIS A 117 9.30 -11.55 -2.04
C HIS A 117 8.40 -10.37 -1.65
N ASP A 118 8.99 -9.21 -1.37
CA ASP A 118 8.26 -7.96 -1.17
C ASP A 118 8.00 -7.25 -2.51
N VAL A 119 6.73 -7.11 -2.89
CA VAL A 119 6.31 -6.45 -4.15
C VAL A 119 5.77 -5.03 -3.94
N GLY A 120 5.91 -4.48 -2.74
CA GLY A 120 5.51 -3.11 -2.42
C GLY A 120 4.02 -2.92 -2.11
N TRP A 121 3.24 -4.00 -2.09
CA TRP A 121 1.81 -4.00 -1.72
C TRP A 121 1.38 -5.36 -1.16
N MET A 122 0.28 -5.38 -0.41
CA MET A 122 -0.28 -6.61 0.16
C MET A 122 -1.82 -6.52 0.24
N LYS A 123 -2.50 -7.64 0.41
CA LYS A 123 -3.94 -7.67 0.71
C LYS A 123 -4.14 -7.58 2.22
N VAL A 124 -5.07 -6.74 2.66
CA VAL A 124 -5.44 -6.57 4.07
C VAL A 124 -6.94 -6.57 4.23
N HIS A 125 -7.45 -7.00 5.38
CA HIS A 125 -8.87 -6.93 5.66
C HIS A 125 -9.37 -5.49 5.66
N TYR A 126 -10.47 -5.24 4.95
CA TYR A 126 -10.91 -3.87 4.66
C TYR A 126 -11.22 -3.04 5.92
N ARG A 127 -11.70 -3.67 7.00
CA ARG A 127 -11.96 -3.01 8.29
C ARG A 127 -10.70 -2.61 9.04
N GLN A 128 -9.60 -3.34 8.84
CA GLN A 128 -8.34 -3.09 9.55
C GLN A 128 -7.58 -1.89 8.97
N VAL A 129 -7.90 -1.48 7.74
CA VAL A 129 -7.27 -0.36 7.04
C VAL A 129 -7.54 0.99 7.70
N GLU A 130 -8.74 1.21 8.25
CA GLU A 130 -9.15 2.55 8.70
C GLU A 130 -8.51 2.98 10.03
N ALA A 131 -8.36 2.08 11.00
CA ALA A 131 -7.81 2.42 12.32
C ALA A 131 -6.40 1.87 12.55
N ASN A 132 -6.18 0.57 12.30
CA ASN A 132 -4.91 -0.10 12.57
C ASN A 132 -3.90 0.14 11.45
N GLY A 133 -4.33 0.04 10.19
CA GLY A 133 -3.49 0.28 9.02
C GLY A 133 -2.79 1.65 9.08
N PHE A 134 -3.53 2.73 9.36
CA PHE A 134 -2.91 4.06 9.43
C PHE A 134 -1.91 4.24 10.57
N VAL A 135 -2.06 3.54 11.69
CA VAL A 135 -1.15 3.65 12.84
C VAL A 135 0.04 2.71 12.70
N ASP A 136 -0.20 1.44 12.39
CA ASP A 136 0.82 0.40 12.36
C ASP A 136 1.67 0.44 11.09
N LEU A 137 1.13 0.91 9.97
CA LEU A 137 1.90 1.09 8.72
C LEU A 137 2.67 2.41 8.68
N SER A 138 2.45 3.28 9.66
CA SER A 138 3.32 4.44 9.89
C SER A 138 4.62 4.03 10.59
N ASP A 139 4.73 2.80 11.10
CA ASP A 139 5.97 2.25 11.64
C ASP A 139 6.90 1.82 10.49
N PRO A 140 8.09 2.41 10.35
CA PRO A 140 9.08 1.96 9.36
C PRO A 140 9.46 0.48 9.51
N PHE A 141 9.29 -0.12 10.69
CA PHE A 141 9.54 -1.56 10.93
C PHE A 141 8.28 -2.43 10.81
N GLY A 142 7.10 -1.82 10.66
CA GLY A 142 5.83 -2.55 10.57
C GLY A 142 5.77 -3.46 9.34
N ARG A 143 6.41 -3.06 8.23
CA ARG A 143 6.38 -3.83 6.99
C ARG A 143 7.05 -5.19 7.12
N GLU A 144 8.24 -5.27 7.70
CA GLU A 144 8.94 -6.54 7.93
C GLU A 144 8.14 -7.51 8.81
N ARG A 145 7.32 -6.95 9.71
CA ARG A 145 6.52 -7.73 10.65
C ARG A 145 5.19 -8.21 10.08
N TYR A 146 4.57 -7.42 9.22
CA TYR A 146 3.19 -7.64 8.77
C TYR A 146 3.07 -7.91 7.27
N TYR A 147 4.16 -7.87 6.50
CA TYR A 147 4.09 -8.15 5.08
C TYR A 147 3.75 -9.62 4.83
N THR A 148 2.70 -9.82 4.05
CA THR A 148 2.32 -11.12 3.49
C THR A 148 2.17 -10.95 2.00
N ARG A 149 2.81 -11.83 1.25
CA ARG A 149 2.83 -11.77 -0.20
C ARG A 149 1.46 -12.18 -0.77
N PRO A 150 0.86 -11.40 -1.68
CA PRO A 150 -0.34 -11.82 -2.39
C PRO A 150 -0.15 -13.18 -3.07
N PRO A 151 -1.19 -14.03 -3.14
CA PRO A 151 -2.61 -13.71 -2.97
C PRO A 151 -3.14 -13.83 -1.53
N GLU A 152 -2.30 -14.15 -0.55
CA GLU A 152 -2.72 -14.27 0.85
C GLU A 152 -3.18 -12.91 1.43
N ILE A 153 -4.13 -12.95 2.36
CA ILE A 153 -4.69 -11.76 3.02
C ILE A 153 -4.10 -11.67 4.42
N GLN A 154 -3.58 -10.49 4.77
CA GLN A 154 -2.98 -10.22 6.07
C GLN A 154 -4.02 -9.69 7.07
N SER A 155 -4.00 -10.26 8.28
CA SER A 155 -4.60 -9.66 9.48
C SER A 155 -3.57 -8.81 10.25
N ILE A 156 -3.86 -7.52 10.45
CA ILE A 156 -3.05 -6.59 11.23
C ILE A 156 -3.56 -6.61 12.68
N GLU A 157 -2.94 -7.45 13.51
CA GLU A 157 -3.19 -7.62 14.96
C GLU A 157 -2.09 -7.05 15.87
#